data_AF-A0A5Q0EJ53-F1
#
_entry.id   AF-A0A5Q0EJ53-F1
#
_cell.length_a   1.000
_cell.length_b   1.000
_cell.length_c   1.000
_cell.angle_alpha   90.00
_cell.angle_beta   90.00
_cell.angle_gamma   90.00
#
_symmetry.space_group_name_H-M   'P 1'
#
loop_
_entity.id
_entity.type
_entity.pdbx_description
1 polymer ?
#
loop_
_entity_poly.entity_id
_entity_poly.type
_entity_poly.pdbx_seq_one_letter_code
_entity_poly.pdbx_strand_id
1 'polypeptide(L)' 'MHNRTLADEALKLPPDERFALIDELLHSLDQPDPRLDQIWLAEAQRRLAAYRAGQVKAIPAEEIFGDF' A
#
# COMPACT_ATOMS: atom_id res chain seq x y z
N MET A 1 18.47 -9.02 19.31
CA MET A 1 18.36 -9.07 20.78
C MET A 1 17.39 -8.01 21.34
N HIS A 2 17.35 -6.76 20.85
CA HIS A 2 16.47 -5.70 21.39
C HIS A 2 14.95 -5.82 21.11
N ASN A 3 14.55 -6.48 20.02
CA ASN A 3 13.12 -6.53 19.61
C ASN A 3 12.27 -7.42 20.54
N ARG A 4 12.86 -8.49 21.09
CA ARG A 4 12.14 -9.42 21.97
C ARG A 4 11.70 -8.77 23.28
N THR A 5 12.57 -7.95 23.87
CA THR A 5 12.28 -7.22 25.11
C THR A 5 11.16 -6.19 24.93
N LEU A 6 11.11 -5.49 23.78
CA LEU A 6 10.05 -4.51 23.50
C LEU A 6 8.69 -5.20 23.27
N ALA A 7 8.68 -6.33 22.56
CA ALA A 7 7.47 -7.13 22.38
C ALA A 7 6.94 -7.66 23.72
N ASP A 8 7.83 -8.13 24.61
CA ASP A 8 7.45 -8.61 25.94
C ASP A 8 6.85 -7.51 26.83
N GLU A 9 7.25 -6.25 26.65
CA GLU A 9 6.64 -5.09 27.31
C GLU A 9 5.28 -4.74 26.72
N ALA A 10 5.17 -4.68 25.39
CA ALA A 10 3.90 -4.44 24.70
C ALA A 10 2.84 -5.50 25.05
N LEU A 11 3.24 -6.77 25.21
CA LEU A 11 2.32 -7.84 25.59
C LEU A 11 1.79 -7.74 27.03
N LYS A 12 2.41 -6.93 27.90
CA LYS A 12 1.91 -6.66 29.26
C LYS A 12 0.78 -5.63 29.28
N LEU A 13 0.59 -4.88 28.20
CA LEU A 13 -0.47 -3.87 28.11
C LEU A 13 -1.86 -4.52 28.06
N PRO A 14 -2.90 -3.84 28.59
CA PRO A 14 -4.29 -4.19 28.37
C PRO A 14 -4.63 -4.35 26.87
N PRO A 15 -5.62 -5.18 26.50
CA PRO A 15 -5.94 -5.46 25.09
C PRO A 15 -6.22 -4.22 24.22
N ASP A 16 -6.87 -3.21 24.78
CA ASP A 16 -7.19 -1.93 24.14
C ASP A 16 -5.94 -1.08 23.90
N GLU A 17 -5.04 -0.99 24.88
CA GLU A 17 -3.76 -0.29 24.72
C GLU A 17 -2.83 -1.00 23.72
N ARG A 18 -2.82 -2.34 23.70
CA ARG A 18 -2.09 -3.09 22.65
C ARG A 18 -2.64 -2.80 21.27
N PHE A 19 -3.95 -2.71 21.13
CA PHE A 19 -4.58 -2.41 19.85
C PHE A 19 -4.20 -1.00 19.38
N ALA A 20 -4.25 0.00 20.27
CA ALA A 20 -3.82 1.36 19.97
C ALA A 20 -2.34 1.42 19.54
N LEU A 21 -1.45 0.70 20.25
CA LEU A 21 -0.03 0.63 19.89
C LEU A 21 0.20 -0.03 18.52
N ILE A 22 -0.52 -1.12 18.21
CA ILE A 22 -0.45 -1.76 16.89
C ILE A 22 -0.89 -0.77 15.81
N ASP A 23 -1.99 -0.05 16.02
CA ASP A 23 -2.51 0.92 15.07
C ASP A 23 -1.51 2.04 14.80
N GLU A 24 -0.90 2.62 15.84
CA GLU A 24 0.15 3.65 15.70
C GLU A 24 1.37 3.12 14.93
N LEU A 25 1.82 1.91 15.24
CA LEU A 25 2.93 1.28 14.54
C LEU A 25 2.61 1.03 13.06
N LEU A 26 1.41 0.56 12.75
CA LEU A 26 0.96 0.37 11.36
C LEU A 26 0.94 1.71 10.60
N HIS A 27 0.37 2.75 11.21
CA HIS A 27 0.37 4.10 10.63
C HIS A 27 1.79 4.64 10.40
N SER A 28 2.76 4.28 11.26
CA SER A 28 4.16 4.68 11.06
C SER A 28 4.83 4.02 9.84
N LEU A 29 4.33 2.86 9.43
CA LEU A 29 4.83 2.10 8.28
C LEU A 29 4.14 2.50 6.98
N ASP A 30 2.85 2.86 7.03
CA ASP A 30 2.04 3.25 5.88
C ASP A 30 2.14 4.76 5.56
N GLN A 31 3.35 5.31 5.69
CA GLN A 31 3.58 6.71 5.35
C GLN A 31 3.74 6.86 3.84
N PRO A 32 2.96 7.74 3.18
CA PRO A 32 3.10 7.96 1.75
C PRO A 32 4.50 8.49 1.45
N ASP A 33 5.18 7.91 0.46
CA ASP A 33 6.43 8.44 -0.10
C ASP A 33 6.07 9.31 -1.33
N PRO A 34 6.13 10.65 -1.24
CA PRO A 34 5.76 11.53 -2.34
C PRO A 34 6.59 11.30 -3.61
N ARG A 35 7.80 10.74 -3.47
CA ARG A 35 8.63 10.36 -4.61
C ARG A 35 8.06 9.15 -5.35
N LEU A 36 7.52 8.16 -4.63
CA LEU A 36 6.84 7.04 -5.25
C LEU A 36 5.57 7.52 -5.97
N ASP A 37 4.82 8.44 -5.38
CA ASP A 37 3.64 9.03 -6.02
C ASP A 37 3.98 9.70 -7.35
N GLN A 38 5.09 10.44 -7.40
CA GLN A 38 5.56 11.06 -8.64
C GLN A 38 5.97 10.03 -9.70
N ILE A 39 6.64 8.95 -9.30
CA ILE A 39 7.03 7.85 -10.20
C ILE A 39 5.78 7.15 -10.75
N TRP A 40 4.81 6.85 -9.88
CA TRP A 40 3.53 6.25 -10.28
C TRP A 40 2.73 7.14 -11.21
N LEU A 41 2.67 8.45 -10.93
CA LEU A 41 1.99 9.41 -11.79
C LEU A 41 2.61 9.46 -13.19
N ALA A 42 3.95 9.53 -13.27
CA ALA A 42 4.66 9.54 -14.55
C ALA A 42 4.39 8.26 -15.35
N GLU A 43 4.42 7.10 -14.69
CA GLU A 43 4.15 5.81 -15.33
C GLU A 43 2.69 5.70 -15.80
N ALA A 44 1.73 6.13 -14.98
CA ALA A 44 0.32 6.13 -15.33
C ALA A 44 0.04 7.02 -16.55
N GLN A 45 0.61 8.23 -16.59
CA GLN A 45 0.50 9.14 -17.72
C GLN A 45 1.12 8.55 -18.99
N ARG A 46 2.31 7.94 -18.87
CA ARG A 46 3.00 7.28 -19.99
C ARG A 46 2.16 6.14 -20.58
N ARG A 47 1.59 5.27 -19.73
CA ARG A 47 0.73 4.15 -20.17
C ARG A 47 -0.54 4.65 -20.84
N LEU A 48 -1.18 5.66 -20.27
CA LEU A 48 -2.40 6.24 -20.84
C LEU A 48 -2.14 6.87 -22.21
N ALA A 49 -1.03 7.59 -22.38
CA ALA A 49 -0.65 8.17 -23.65
C ALA A 49 -0.41 7.09 -24.73
N ALA A 50 0.34 6.05 -24.40
CA ALA A 50 0.59 4.92 -25.31
C ALA A 50 -0.71 4.21 -25.72
N TYR A 51 -1.64 4.02 -24.77
CA TYR A 51 -2.95 3.43 -25.07
C TYR A 51 -3.76 4.29 -26.02
N ARG A 52 -3.86 5.60 -25.75
CA ARG A 52 -4.57 6.56 -26.62
C ARG A 52 -3.95 6.66 -28.02
N ALA A 53 -2.64 6.47 -28.13
CA ALA A 53 -1.92 6.43 -29.40
C ALA A 53 -2.04 5.07 -30.14
N GLY A 54 -2.74 4.08 -29.57
CA GLY A 54 -2.88 2.74 -30.15
C GLY A 54 -1.61 1.89 -30.10
N GLN A 55 -0.61 2.29 -29.30
CA GLN A 55 0.67 1.61 -29.18
C GLN A 55 0.63 0.40 -28.23
N VAL A 56 -0.39 0.33 -27.37
CA VAL A 56 -0.62 -0.80 -26.46
C VAL A 56 -2.09 -1.22 -26.51
N LYS A 57 -2.34 -2.52 -26.39
CA LYS A 57 -3.68 -3.08 -26.27
C LYS A 57 -4.10 -3.12 -24.80
N ALA A 58 -5.32 -2.67 -24.51
CA ALA A 58 -5.93 -2.89 -23.21
C ALA A 58 -6.54 -4.29 -23.14
N ILE A 59 -6.69 -4.79 -21.90
CA ILE A 59 -7.45 -6.00 -21.61
C ILE A 59 -8.83 -5.54 -21.13
N PRO A 60 -9.94 -6.05 -21.71
CA PRO A 60 -11.29 -5.79 -21.22
C PRO A 60 -11.43 -6.15 -19.74
N ALA A 61 -12.21 -5.36 -18.99
CA ALA A 61 -12.36 -5.57 -17.55
C ALA A 61 -13.06 -6.90 -17.25
N GLU A 62 -13.97 -7.31 -18.12
CA GLU A 62 -14.76 -8.55 -18.06
C GLU A 62 -13.84 -9.79 -18.11
N GLU A 63 -12.71 -9.71 -18.83
CA GLU A 63 -11.73 -10.81 -18.86
C GLU A 63 -10.99 -11.00 -17.52
N ILE A 64 -10.95 -9.97 -16.67
CA ILE A 64 -10.24 -9.98 -15.39
C ILE A 64 -11.20 -10.24 -14.22
N PHE A 65 -12.34 -9.56 -14.21
CA PHE A 65 -13.29 -9.58 -13.09
C PHE A 65 -14.46 -10.54 -13.30
N GLY A 66 -14.67 -11.02 -14.53
CA GLY A 66 -15.84 -11.81 -14.91
C GLY A 66 -17.10 -10.95 -15.07
N ASP A 67 -18.22 -11.63 -15.32
CA ASP A 67 -19.54 -11.00 -15.32
C ASP A 67 -19.97 -10.71 -13.87
N PHE A 68 -20.49 -9.49 -13.63
CA PHE A 68 -21.07 -9.10 -12.35
C PHE A 68 -22.52 -9.57 -12.20
#